data_AF-A0A3C0TAB7-F1
#
_entry.id   AF-A0A3C0TAB7-F1
#
_cell.length_a   1.000
_cell.length_b   1.000
_cell.length_c   1.000
_cell.angle_alpha   90.00
_cell.angle_beta   90.00
_cell.angle_gamma   90.00
#
_symmetry.space_group_name_H-M   'P 1'
#
loop_
_entity.id
_entity.type
_entity.pdbx_description
1 polymer ?
#
loop_
_entity_poly.entity_id
_entity_poly.type
_entity_poly.pdbx_seq_one_letter_code
_entity_poly.pdbx_strand_id
1 'polypeptide(L)'
;MVYIIIGTVLLLIIAPIVAVLPSARQKQQMAMRRQAMGLGVNVEITSITDPIPKQEKYLSSTGKQLEPNLSVTAYRVARKMPQSWRKIPLVNWTIERRVASEGDDLPGTWCWDPNKPNDMSKELTDFIVAEIVSMPDDVVRVDENNRIISGNWHERGDVDGVQQIATFLDGCARRPEVKVDDDFEDGADGGDDLL
;
A
#
# COMPACT_ATOMS: atom_id res chain seq x y z
N MET A 1 -12.71 49.71 -29.60
CA MET A 1 -13.46 48.54 -30.11
C MET A 1 -12.53 47.45 -30.67
N VAL A 2 -11.67 47.74 -31.65
CA VAL A 2 -10.74 46.75 -32.24
C VAL A 2 -9.87 46.03 -31.20
N TYR A 3 -9.29 46.76 -30.24
CA TYR A 3 -8.46 46.15 -29.19
C TYR A 3 -9.20 45.21 -28.24
N ILE A 4 -10.51 45.44 -28.00
CA ILE A 4 -11.35 44.56 -27.18
C ILE A 4 -11.59 43.25 -27.95
N ILE A 5 -11.87 43.34 -29.26
CA ILE A 5 -12.06 42.16 -30.12
C ILE A 5 -10.78 41.33 -30.17
N ILE A 6 -9.62 41.97 -30.36
CA ILE A 6 -8.31 41.29 -30.36
C ILE A 6 -8.05 40.62 -29.01
N GLY A 7 -8.35 41.30 -27.90
CA GLY A 7 -8.20 40.75 -26.55
C GLY A 7 -9.08 39.52 -26.31
N THR A 8 -10.36 39.57 -26.73
CA THR A 8 -11.30 38.44 -26.61
C THR A 8 -10.87 37.25 -27.46
N VAL A 9 -10.39 37.49 -28.69
CA VAL A 9 -9.88 36.44 -29.58
C VAL A 9 -8.62 35.79 -29.01
N LEU A 10 -7.68 36.58 -28.48
CA LEU A 10 -6.49 36.05 -27.79
C LEU A 10 -6.85 35.20 -26.57
N LEU A 11 -7.81 35.66 -25.75
CA LEU A 11 -8.30 34.90 -24.60
C LEU A 11 -8.95 33.58 -25.00
N LEU A 12 -9.75 33.56 -26.07
CA LEU A 12 -10.35 32.35 -26.61
C LEU A 12 -9.32 31.30 -27.06
N ILE A 13 -8.14 31.76 -27.53
CA ILE A 13 -7.04 30.87 -27.92
C ILE A 13 -6.25 30.38 -26.69
N ILE A 14 -6.01 31.24 -25.71
CA ILE A 14 -5.17 30.92 -24.54
C ILE A 14 -5.93 30.09 -23.49
N ALA A 15 -7.23 30.34 -23.30
CA ALA A 15 -8.06 29.65 -22.32
C ALA A 15 -8.00 28.11 -22.40
N PRO A 16 -8.14 27.46 -23.57
CA PRO A 16 -8.05 26.00 -23.66
C PRO A 16 -6.66 25.45 -23.32
N ILE A 17 -5.59 26.22 -23.52
CA ILE A 17 -4.21 25.78 -23.20
C ILE A 17 -4.01 25.76 -21.68
N VAL A 18 -4.48 26.80 -20.98
CA VAL A 18 -4.37 26.89 -19.52
C VAL A 18 -5.21 25.81 -18.84
N ALA A 19 -6.34 25.41 -19.44
CA ALA A 19 -7.22 24.37 -18.90
C ALA A 19 -6.60 22.96 -18.90
N VAL A 20 -5.60 22.70 -19.76
CA VAL A 20 -4.96 21.37 -19.90
C VAL A 20 -3.67 21.25 -19.08
N LEU A 21 -3.18 22.36 -18.50
CA LEU A 21 -1.97 22.33 -17.69
C LEU A 21 -2.21 21.52 -16.41
N PRO A 22 -1.42 20.46 -16.12
CA PRO A 22 -1.57 19.71 -14.89
C PRO A 22 -1.32 20.61 -13.69
N SER A 23 -2.21 20.50 -12.70
CA SER A 23 -2.11 21.22 -11.44
C SER A 23 -0.78 20.93 -10.73
N ALA A 24 -0.34 21.85 -9.86
CA ALA A 24 0.88 21.67 -9.08
C ALA A 24 0.86 20.36 -8.26
N ARG A 25 -0.31 20.02 -7.68
CA ARG A 25 -0.52 18.78 -6.94
C ARG A 25 -0.37 17.53 -7.82
N GLN A 26 -0.93 17.54 -9.03
CA GLN A 26 -0.76 16.42 -9.97
C GLN A 26 0.71 16.25 -10.38
N LYS A 27 1.46 17.35 -10.56
CA LYS A 27 2.90 17.29 -10.83
C LYS A 27 3.68 16.68 -9.66
N GLN A 28 3.34 17.07 -8.42
CA GLN A 28 3.94 16.50 -7.21
C GLN A 28 3.65 15.00 -7.08
N GLN A 29 2.40 14.58 -7.28
CA GLN A 29 2.02 13.15 -7.30
C GLN A 29 2.77 12.38 -8.39
N MET A 30 2.90 12.93 -9.59
CA MET A 30 3.71 12.31 -10.65
C MET A 30 5.18 12.18 -10.26
N ALA A 31 5.75 13.15 -9.54
CA ALA A 31 7.13 13.08 -9.06
C ALA A 31 7.31 11.98 -8.01
N MET A 32 6.40 11.90 -7.03
CA MET A 32 6.39 10.85 -6.00
C MET A 32 6.31 9.45 -6.62
N ARG A 33 5.39 9.25 -7.56
CA ARG A 33 5.23 7.95 -8.24
C ARG A 33 6.46 7.57 -9.06
N ARG A 34 7.09 8.54 -9.74
CA ARG A 34 8.35 8.31 -10.47
C ARG A 34 9.49 7.89 -9.54
N GLN A 35 9.60 8.54 -8.39
CA GLN A 35 10.58 8.16 -7.38
C GLN A 35 10.30 6.75 -6.85
N ALA A 36 9.06 6.42 -6.51
CA ALA A 36 8.67 5.11 -6.01
C ALA A 36 9.01 3.99 -7.01
N MET A 37 8.69 4.20 -8.30
CA MET A 37 9.09 3.29 -9.38
C MET A 37 10.62 3.15 -9.48
N GLY A 38 11.37 4.23 -9.27
CA GLY A 38 12.83 4.20 -9.19
C GLY A 38 13.37 3.37 -8.03
N LEU A 39 12.60 3.22 -6.94
CA LEU A 39 12.90 2.36 -5.79
C LEU A 39 12.42 0.91 -6.00
N GLY A 40 11.87 0.56 -7.17
CA GLY A 40 11.33 -0.77 -7.46
C GLY A 40 9.92 -1.01 -6.92
N VAL A 41 9.23 0.04 -6.47
CA VAL A 41 7.84 -0.01 -6.00
C VAL A 41 6.89 0.23 -7.19
N ASN A 42 5.99 -0.71 -7.44
CA ASN A 42 4.95 -0.53 -8.45
C ASN A 42 3.82 0.35 -7.88
N VAL A 43 3.32 1.29 -8.66
CA VAL A 43 2.31 2.25 -8.21
C VAL A 43 1.04 2.14 -9.06
N GLU A 44 -0.09 1.86 -8.43
CA GLU A 44 -1.38 1.72 -9.10
C GLU A 44 -2.48 2.48 -8.36
N ILE A 45 -3.33 3.21 -9.08
CA ILE A 45 -4.53 3.80 -8.49
C ILE A 45 -5.57 2.69 -8.37
N THR A 46 -6.05 2.44 -7.16
CA THR A 46 -7.01 1.39 -6.86
C THR A 46 -8.10 1.91 -5.93
N SER A 47 -9.06 1.05 -5.64
CA SER A 47 -10.15 1.37 -4.73
C SER A 47 -10.32 0.23 -3.74
N ILE A 48 -10.33 0.57 -2.44
CA ILE A 48 -10.47 -0.39 -1.35
C ILE A 48 -11.74 -0.08 -0.56
N THR A 49 -12.25 -1.06 0.18
CA THR A 49 -13.26 -0.80 1.21
C THR A 49 -12.65 0.10 2.28
N ASP A 50 -13.28 1.24 2.58
CA ASP A 50 -12.82 2.19 3.60
C ASP A 50 -12.77 1.49 4.97
N PRO A 51 -11.62 1.46 5.65
CA PRO A 51 -11.49 0.93 7.01
C PRO A 51 -12.43 1.58 8.02
N ILE A 52 -12.94 2.78 7.71
CA ILE A 52 -13.91 3.53 8.51
C ILE A 52 -15.19 3.74 7.66
N PRO A 53 -16.04 2.72 7.52
CA PRO A 53 -17.14 2.73 6.54
C PRO A 53 -18.36 3.57 6.93
N LYS A 54 -18.46 4.02 8.19
CA LYS A 54 -19.62 4.76 8.73
C LYS A 54 -19.39 6.27 8.79
N GLN A 55 -18.91 6.87 7.69
CA GLN A 55 -18.71 8.31 7.57
C GLN A 55 -19.93 8.98 6.90
N GLU A 56 -20.23 10.23 7.26
CA GLU A 56 -21.32 11.01 6.66
C GLU A 56 -21.19 11.13 5.13
N LYS A 57 -19.94 11.10 4.62
CA LYS A 57 -19.65 11.11 3.17
C LYS A 57 -20.25 9.92 2.42
N TYR A 58 -20.59 8.84 3.14
CA TYR A 58 -21.24 7.65 2.59
C TYR A 58 -22.74 7.65 2.85
N LEU A 59 -23.36 8.81 3.10
CA LEU A 59 -24.81 8.96 3.13
C LEU A 59 -25.27 9.65 1.84
N SER A 60 -26.25 9.07 1.15
CA SER A 60 -26.92 9.75 0.04
C SER A 60 -27.69 10.97 0.56
N SER A 61 -28.10 11.85 -0.36
CA SER A 61 -29.02 12.95 -0.05
C SER A 61 -30.37 12.47 0.55
N THR A 62 -30.68 11.18 0.45
CA THR A 62 -31.89 10.54 1.02
C THR A 62 -31.60 9.75 2.31
N GLY A 63 -30.38 9.84 2.85
CA GLY A 63 -29.96 9.15 4.08
C GLY A 63 -29.61 7.67 3.89
N LYS A 64 -29.54 7.16 2.65
CA LYS A 64 -29.15 5.77 2.37
C LYS A 64 -27.64 5.63 2.46
N GLN A 65 -27.16 4.59 3.15
CA GLN A 65 -25.74 4.27 3.19
C GLN A 65 -25.25 3.80 1.81
N LEU A 66 -24.24 4.47 1.28
CA LEU A 66 -23.52 4.14 0.05
C LEU A 66 -22.41 3.13 0.35
N GLU A 67 -21.96 2.43 -0.69
CA GLU A 67 -20.81 1.54 -0.57
C GLU A 67 -19.58 2.36 -0.16
N PRO A 68 -18.88 1.96 0.92
CA PRO A 68 -17.75 2.72 1.45
C PRO A 68 -16.49 2.45 0.62
N ASN A 69 -16.51 2.81 -0.66
CA ASN A 69 -15.37 2.65 -1.53
C ASN A 69 -14.43 3.86 -1.39
N LEU A 70 -13.15 3.59 -1.20
CA LEU A 70 -12.12 4.59 -0.97
C LEU A 70 -11.08 4.51 -2.08
N SER A 71 -11.00 5.55 -2.91
CA SER A 71 -9.96 5.64 -3.93
C SER A 71 -8.62 6.03 -3.30
N VAL A 72 -7.62 5.20 -3.53
CA VAL A 72 -6.27 5.29 -2.96
C VAL A 72 -5.24 4.89 -4.01
N THR A 73 -3.97 5.17 -3.73
CA THR A 73 -2.86 4.69 -4.55
C THR A 73 -2.16 3.57 -3.82
N ALA A 74 -2.11 2.39 -4.43
CA ALA A 74 -1.39 1.23 -3.92
C ALA A 74 0.07 1.27 -4.37
N TYR A 75 0.97 1.24 -3.40
CA TYR A 75 2.41 1.10 -3.55
C TYR A 75 2.77 -0.35 -3.28
N ARG A 76 3.28 -1.08 -4.27
CA ARG A 76 3.41 -2.54 -4.21
C ARG A 76 4.83 -3.01 -4.41
N VAL A 77 5.22 -3.98 -3.58
CA VAL A 77 6.48 -4.72 -3.68
C VAL A 77 6.16 -6.21 -3.70
N ALA A 78 6.72 -6.93 -4.67
CA ALA A 78 6.64 -8.39 -4.71
C ALA A 78 7.80 -8.98 -3.91
N ARG A 79 7.54 -10.01 -3.10
CA ARG A 79 8.60 -10.80 -2.48
C ARG A 79 9.40 -11.54 -3.56
N LYS A 80 10.70 -11.73 -3.30
CA LYS A 80 11.51 -12.63 -4.10
C LYS A 80 11.03 -14.07 -3.87
N MET A 81 10.79 -14.80 -4.96
CA MET A 81 10.40 -16.20 -4.87
C MET A 81 11.59 -17.04 -4.38
N PRO A 82 11.47 -17.75 -3.25
CA PRO A 82 12.46 -18.73 -2.85
C PRO A 82 12.41 -19.95 -3.79
N GLN A 83 13.54 -20.65 -3.92
CA GLN A 83 13.65 -21.82 -4.79
C GLN A 83 12.66 -22.95 -4.39
N SER A 84 12.31 -23.03 -3.11
CA SER A 84 11.34 -23.97 -2.52
C SER A 84 9.90 -23.42 -2.45
N TRP A 85 9.55 -22.38 -3.22
CA TRP A 85 8.27 -21.67 -3.12
C TRP A 85 7.02 -22.54 -3.12
N ARG A 86 7.05 -23.71 -3.77
CA ARG A 86 5.91 -24.65 -3.85
C ARG A 86 5.58 -25.34 -2.52
N LYS A 87 6.53 -25.37 -1.57
CA LYS A 87 6.37 -26.03 -0.27
C LYS A 87 6.04 -25.05 0.86
N ILE A 88 6.17 -23.75 0.61
CA ILE A 88 5.97 -22.71 1.62
C ILE A 88 4.51 -22.24 1.54
N PRO A 89 3.74 -22.32 2.64
CA PRO A 89 2.36 -21.86 2.65
C PRO A 89 2.29 -20.34 2.42
N LEU A 90 1.24 -19.89 1.74
CA LEU A 90 0.98 -18.46 1.53
C LEU A 90 0.33 -17.88 2.78
N VAL A 91 0.90 -16.78 3.30
CA VAL A 91 0.31 -16.05 4.43
C VAL A 91 -0.17 -14.70 3.91
N ASN A 92 -1.50 -14.57 3.79
CA ASN A 92 -2.12 -13.29 3.50
C ASN A 92 -2.46 -12.60 4.82
N TRP A 93 -2.20 -11.30 4.89
CA TRP A 93 -2.49 -10.50 6.07
C TRP A 93 -2.91 -9.09 5.67
N THR A 94 -3.71 -8.45 6.50
CA THR A 94 -4.11 -7.05 6.31
C THR A 94 -4.03 -6.34 7.65
N ILE A 95 -3.47 -5.13 7.63
CA ILE A 95 -3.50 -4.18 8.73
C ILE A 95 -4.11 -2.88 8.23
N GLU A 96 -5.00 -2.32 9.01
CA GLU A 96 -5.73 -1.11 8.66
C GLU A 96 -5.58 -0.06 9.74
N ARG A 97 -5.71 1.21 9.34
CA ARG A 97 -5.79 2.32 10.28
C ARG A 97 -7.25 2.56 10.64
N ARG A 98 -7.65 2.24 11.89
CA ARG A 98 -9.02 2.38 12.41
C ARG A 98 -9.02 3.22 13.69
N VAL A 99 -10.11 3.95 13.93
CA VAL A 99 -10.28 4.77 15.15
C VAL A 99 -10.62 3.84 16.32
N ALA A 100 -9.71 3.74 17.29
CA ALA A 100 -9.80 2.93 18.50
C ALA A 100 -9.88 1.41 18.24
N SER A 101 -8.70 0.77 18.11
CA SER A 101 -8.59 -0.67 18.34
C SER A 101 -8.11 -0.90 19.76
N GLU A 102 -8.97 -1.41 20.64
CA GLU A 102 -8.55 -1.97 21.92
C GLU A 102 -8.21 -3.44 21.69
N GLY A 103 -6.94 -3.82 21.91
CA GLY A 103 -6.55 -5.23 22.04
C GLY A 103 -5.68 -5.83 20.92
N ASP A 104 -5.26 -5.06 19.92
CA ASP A 104 -4.27 -5.53 18.96
C ASP A 104 -2.83 -5.35 19.48
N ASP A 105 -1.92 -6.21 19.03
CA ASP A 105 -0.47 -6.10 19.30
C ASP A 105 0.22 -5.02 18.44
N LEU A 106 -0.56 -4.17 17.75
CA LEU A 106 -0.09 -3.10 16.88
C LEU A 106 -0.20 -1.72 17.58
N PRO A 107 0.74 -0.80 17.29
CA PRO A 107 0.77 0.50 17.93
C PRO A 107 -0.26 1.48 17.35
N GLY A 108 -0.81 2.35 18.21
CA GLY A 108 -1.58 3.52 17.81
C GLY A 108 -2.97 3.20 17.26
N THR A 109 -3.21 3.58 16.00
CA THR A 109 -4.49 3.38 15.30
C THR A 109 -4.49 2.19 14.35
N TRP A 110 -3.45 1.35 14.39
CA TRP A 110 -3.32 0.18 13.54
C TRP A 110 -4.00 -1.04 14.17
N CYS A 111 -4.72 -1.80 13.35
CA CYS A 111 -5.40 -3.03 13.74
C CYS A 111 -5.24 -4.10 12.66
N TRP A 112 -5.23 -5.37 13.05
CA TRP A 112 -5.32 -6.47 12.09
C TRP A 112 -6.74 -6.58 11.54
N ASP A 113 -6.88 -7.02 10.29
CA ASP A 113 -8.17 -7.30 9.67
C ASP A 113 -8.12 -8.62 8.87
N PRO A 114 -8.98 -9.61 9.17
CA PRO A 114 -9.88 -9.68 10.33
C PRO A 114 -9.15 -10.02 11.64
N ASN A 115 -8.03 -10.74 11.59
CA ASN A 115 -7.17 -11.11 12.73
C ASN A 115 -5.75 -11.39 12.23
N LYS A 116 -4.75 -11.32 13.12
CA LYS A 116 -3.37 -11.72 12.82
C LYS A 116 -3.29 -13.20 12.42
N PRO A 117 -2.62 -13.56 11.31
CA PRO A 117 -2.43 -14.97 10.95
C PRO A 117 -1.53 -15.72 11.94
N ASN A 118 -1.90 -16.96 12.27
CA ASN A 118 -1.15 -17.79 13.22
C ASN A 118 0.22 -18.23 12.70
N ASP A 119 0.35 -18.43 11.38
CA ASP A 119 1.55 -18.95 10.74
C ASP A 119 2.58 -17.85 10.41
N MET A 120 2.24 -16.60 10.71
CA MET A 120 3.08 -15.44 10.45
C MET A 120 4.37 -15.50 11.26
N SER A 121 5.51 -15.22 10.63
CA SER A 121 6.80 -15.23 11.31
C SER A 121 6.86 -14.18 12.42
N LYS A 122 7.55 -14.50 13.51
CA LYS A 122 7.77 -13.57 14.61
C LYS A 122 8.63 -12.38 14.16
N GLU A 123 9.64 -12.64 13.32
CA GLU A 123 10.53 -11.61 12.79
C GLU A 123 9.77 -10.55 11.98
N LEU A 124 8.84 -10.99 11.11
CA LEU A 124 8.00 -10.07 10.34
C LEU A 124 7.04 -9.30 11.25
N THR A 125 6.43 -9.97 12.23
CA THR A 125 5.55 -9.32 13.20
C THR A 125 6.29 -8.22 13.98
N ASP A 126 7.43 -8.55 14.58
CA ASP A 126 8.20 -7.63 15.41
C ASP A 126 8.65 -6.41 14.59
N PHE A 127 9.01 -6.62 13.32
CA PHE A 127 9.32 -5.53 12.38
C PHE A 127 8.11 -4.63 12.10
N ILE A 128 6.93 -5.21 11.82
CA ILE A 128 5.71 -4.44 11.58
C ILE A 128 5.40 -3.58 12.81
N VAL A 129 5.42 -4.17 14.00
CA VAL A 129 5.13 -3.44 15.25
C VAL A 129 6.11 -2.28 15.46
N ALA A 130 7.39 -2.47 15.14
CA ALA A 130 8.41 -1.44 15.31
C ALA A 130 8.30 -0.30 14.28
N GLU A 131 8.04 -0.61 13.01
CA GLU A 131 8.18 0.34 11.90
C GLU A 131 6.85 0.90 11.39
N ILE A 132 5.70 0.29 11.69
CA ILE A 132 4.41 0.78 11.17
C ILE A 132 4.07 2.20 11.67
N VAL A 133 4.67 2.64 12.78
CA VAL A 133 4.53 3.99 13.33
C VAL A 133 5.22 5.07 12.50
N SER A 134 6.21 4.71 11.68
CA SER A 134 6.92 5.65 10.80
C SER A 134 6.22 5.86 9.46
N MET A 135 5.12 5.15 9.21
CA MET A 135 4.32 5.34 8.01
C MET A 135 3.61 6.69 8.02
N PRO A 136 3.42 7.33 6.84
CA PRO A 136 2.63 8.55 6.74
C PRO A 136 1.23 8.39 7.34
N ASP A 137 0.71 9.46 7.93
CA ASP A 137 -0.58 9.47 8.64
C ASP A 137 -1.77 9.14 7.73
N ASP A 138 -1.66 9.42 6.43
CA ASP A 138 -2.69 9.18 5.43
C ASP A 138 -2.52 7.84 4.68
N VAL A 139 -1.63 6.97 5.15
CA VAL A 139 -1.65 5.54 4.80
C VAL A 139 -2.80 4.88 5.58
N VAL A 140 -3.69 4.21 4.84
CA VAL A 140 -4.95 3.69 5.39
C VAL A 140 -4.94 2.18 5.60
N ARG A 141 -4.16 1.45 4.80
CA ARG A 141 -4.10 -0.01 4.83
C ARG A 141 -2.74 -0.47 4.34
N VAL A 142 -2.18 -1.48 4.99
CA VAL A 142 -1.11 -2.29 4.42
C VAL A 142 -1.61 -3.72 4.36
N ASP A 143 -1.43 -4.38 3.22
CA ASP A 143 -1.83 -5.76 3.04
C ASP A 143 -0.74 -6.56 2.35
N GLU A 144 -0.76 -7.86 2.57
CA GLU A 144 -0.05 -8.81 1.75
C GLU A 144 -1.05 -9.81 1.19
N ASN A 145 -1.05 -9.90 -0.14
CA ASN A 145 -1.85 -10.87 -0.86
C ASN A 145 -1.01 -11.56 -1.93
N ASN A 146 -0.90 -12.89 -1.84
CA ASN A 146 -0.17 -13.71 -2.80
C ASN A 146 1.27 -13.21 -3.02
N ARG A 147 1.98 -12.92 -1.92
CA ARG A 147 3.36 -12.40 -1.88
C ARG A 147 3.58 -11.01 -2.46
N ILE A 148 2.51 -10.26 -2.67
CA ILE A 148 2.56 -8.85 -3.04
C ILE A 148 2.15 -8.05 -1.82
N ILE A 149 3.08 -7.25 -1.32
CA ILE A 149 2.86 -6.35 -0.19
C ILE A 149 2.45 -5.00 -0.75
N SER A 150 1.30 -4.50 -0.33
CA SER A 150 0.68 -3.26 -0.79
C SER A 150 0.54 -2.28 0.36
N GLY A 151 1.05 -1.06 0.21
CA GLY A 151 0.71 0.10 1.04
C GLY A 151 -0.29 0.99 0.32
N ASN A 152 -1.50 1.12 0.87
CA ASN A 152 -2.58 1.93 0.31
C ASN A 152 -2.55 3.34 0.91
N TRP A 153 -2.28 4.33 0.07
CA TRP A 153 -1.95 5.69 0.49
C TRP A 153 -2.78 6.75 -0.25
N HIS A 154 -3.16 7.83 0.45
CA HIS A 154 -3.87 8.96 -0.14
C HIS A 154 -2.96 9.99 -0.84
N GLU A 155 -1.64 9.84 -0.77
CA GLU A 155 -0.65 10.74 -1.39
C GLU A 155 -0.89 12.22 -1.01
N ARG A 156 -1.19 12.50 0.26
CA ARG A 156 -1.28 13.86 0.82
C ARG A 156 0.07 14.36 1.35
N GLY A 157 1.01 13.45 1.59
CA GLY A 157 2.38 13.78 1.99
C GLY A 157 3.28 14.17 0.82
N ASP A 158 4.58 13.98 1.00
CA ASP A 158 5.63 14.38 0.08
C ASP A 158 6.57 13.21 -0.29
N VAL A 159 7.70 13.57 -0.90
CA VAL A 159 8.78 12.68 -1.33
C VAL A 159 9.34 11.85 -0.17
N ASP A 160 9.35 12.38 1.06
CA ASP A 160 9.84 11.65 2.23
C ASP A 160 8.86 10.53 2.60
N GLY A 161 7.56 10.77 2.45
CA GLY A 161 6.52 9.75 2.61
C GLY A 161 6.69 8.56 1.66
N VAL A 162 7.12 8.80 0.42
CA VAL A 162 7.45 7.73 -0.54
C VAL A 162 8.60 6.87 -0.01
N GLN A 163 9.64 7.49 0.54
CA GLN A 163 10.79 6.77 1.06
C GLN A 163 10.41 5.93 2.30
N GLN A 164 9.57 6.47 3.20
CA GLN A 164 9.06 5.75 4.36
C GLN A 164 8.28 4.50 3.94
N ILE A 165 7.33 4.65 3.01
CA ILE A 165 6.54 3.52 2.49
C ILE A 165 7.44 2.50 1.80
N ALA A 166 8.33 2.93 0.91
CA ALA A 166 9.23 2.02 0.20
C ALA A 166 10.14 1.23 1.16
N THR A 167 10.70 1.90 2.16
CA THR A 167 11.57 1.28 3.17
C THR A 167 10.81 0.26 4.01
N PHE A 168 9.59 0.59 4.43
CA PHE A 168 8.72 -0.34 5.15
C PHE A 168 8.39 -1.58 4.31
N LEU A 169 7.91 -1.39 3.07
CA LEU A 169 7.49 -2.49 2.19
C LEU A 169 8.64 -3.43 1.84
N ASP A 170 9.82 -2.87 1.52
CA ASP A 170 11.03 -3.65 1.27
C ASP A 170 11.50 -4.38 2.55
N GLY A 171 11.41 -3.73 3.71
CA GLY A 171 11.69 -4.35 5.00
C GLY A 171 10.79 -5.54 5.31
N CYS A 172 9.48 -5.46 5.00
CA CYS A 172 8.58 -6.59 5.08
C CYS A 172 8.95 -7.68 4.08
N ALA A 173 9.25 -7.31 2.82
CA ALA A 173 9.51 -8.24 1.73
C ALA A 173 10.78 -9.09 1.92
N ARG A 174 11.78 -8.57 2.64
CA ARG A 174 13.04 -9.27 2.93
C ARG A 174 12.95 -10.32 4.04
N ARG A 175 11.94 -10.22 4.91
CA ARG A 175 11.75 -11.12 6.06
C ARG A 175 10.88 -12.32 5.68
N PRO A 176 11.08 -13.49 6.30
CA PRO A 176 10.23 -14.64 6.02
C PRO A 176 8.76 -14.36 6.39
N GLU A 177 7.83 -14.75 5.50
CA GLU A 177 6.38 -14.62 5.74
C GLU A 177 5.88 -15.62 6.79
N VAL A 178 6.41 -16.84 6.78
CA VAL A 178 5.96 -17.97 7.59
C VAL A 178 7.00 -18.30 8.65
N LYS A 179 6.56 -18.80 9.81
CA LYS A 179 7.45 -19.44 10.79
C LYS A 179 8.22 -20.58 10.11
N VAL A 180 9.54 -20.55 10.19
CA VAL A 180 10.34 -21.71 9.78
C VAL A 180 10.19 -22.72 10.90
N ASP A 181 9.39 -23.77 10.68
CA ASP A 181 9.47 -24.94 11.53
C ASP A 181 10.82 -25.61 11.23
N ASP A 182 11.61 -25.87 12.28
CA ASP A 182 12.94 -26.50 12.18
C ASP A 182 12.88 -27.93 11.59
N ASP A 183 11.69 -28.46 11.28
CA ASP A 183 11.45 -29.81 10.74
C ASP A 183 11.78 -29.97 9.24
N PHE A 184 12.32 -28.95 8.58
CA PHE A 184 12.97 -29.11 7.26
C PHE A 184 14.43 -29.55 7.41
N GLU A 185 14.72 -30.52 8.28
CA GLU A 185 15.96 -31.29 8.13
C GLU A 185 15.89 -32.02 6.79
N ASP A 186 16.87 -31.73 5.94
CA ASP A 186 17.14 -32.40 4.69
C ASP A 186 17.03 -33.91 4.89
N GLY A 187 16.00 -34.51 4.28
CA GLY A 187 16.04 -35.90 3.87
C GLY A 187 17.08 -36.06 2.76
N ALA A 188 18.35 -35.87 3.09
CA ALA A 188 19.47 -36.44 2.39
C ALA A 188 19.45 -37.95 2.68
N ASP A 189 18.46 -38.65 2.13
CA ASP A 189 18.45 -40.10 2.13
C ASP A 189 19.52 -40.57 1.15
N GLY A 190 20.45 -41.35 1.70
CA GLY A 190 21.68 -41.76 1.06
C GLY A 190 21.41 -42.68 -0.12
N GLY A 191 21.90 -42.28 -1.29
CA GLY A 191 22.09 -43.17 -2.41
C GLY A 191 23.39 -43.96 -2.29
N ASP A 192 23.47 -44.84 -1.28
CA ASP A 192 24.30 -46.05 -1.29
C ASP A 192 23.32 -47.18 -1.73
N ASP A 193 23.54 -48.11 -2.65
CA ASP A 193 24.73 -48.75 -3.19
C ASP A 193 24.41 -49.24 -4.62
N LEU A 194 25.38 -49.13 -5.53
CA LEU A 194 25.43 -49.91 -6.77
C LEU A 194 26.16 -51.23 -6.49
N LEU A 195 25.43 -52.34 -6.61
CA LEU A 195 25.97 -53.66 -6.96
C LEU A 195 25.17 -54.23 -8.14
#